data_AF-A0AB39NAP2-F1
#
_entry.id   AF-A0AB39NAP2-F1
#
_cell.length_a   1.000
_cell.length_b   1.000
_cell.length_c   1.000
_cell.angle_alpha   90.00
_cell.angle_beta   90.00
_cell.angle_gamma   90.00
#
_symmetry.space_group_name_H-M   'P 1'
#
loop_
_entity.id
_entity.type
_entity.pdbx_description
1 polymer ?
#
loop_
_entity_poly.entity_id
_entity_poly.type
_entity_poly.pdbx_seq_one_letter_code
_entity_poly.pdbx_strand_id
1 'polypeptide(L)'
;MSLARTRTRTRRGTAVALTMLMAAALGAAGAGSSTAGTAAAAPQTRQIASSVLGSDYKITLTALRSTQDEYAASVRLQVYTQSGGAWKESDRVTVGDVDGWFWFPLTGANAVCQLSTASTEPAPLTVSLLLTPSLGCSEPTHFVIKDGRVYAD
;
A
#
# COMPACT_ATOMS: atom_id res chain seq x y z
N MET A 1 46.17 10.01 62.43
CA MET A 1 45.00 9.23 62.88
C MET A 1 43.85 10.19 63.14
N SER A 2 42.64 9.71 62.86
CA SER A 2 41.40 10.38 62.43
C SER A 2 40.80 11.54 63.26
N LEU A 3 39.74 12.11 62.64
CA LEU A 3 38.68 13.01 63.12
C LEU A 3 38.91 14.48 62.68
N ALA A 4 37.95 15.25 62.17
CA ALA A 4 36.52 15.27 62.43
C ALA A 4 35.72 15.93 61.29
N ARG A 5 34.42 15.64 61.32
CA ARG A 5 33.31 16.15 60.52
C ARG A 5 32.86 17.52 61.05
N THR A 6 32.54 18.50 60.22
CA THR A 6 31.50 19.51 60.57
C THR A 6 30.84 20.12 59.33
N ARG A 7 29.50 20.16 59.36
CA ARG A 7 28.60 20.86 58.44
C ARG A 7 28.62 22.36 58.71
N THR A 8 28.37 23.18 57.69
CA THR A 8 27.57 24.41 57.89
C THR A 8 26.91 24.88 56.59
N ARG A 9 25.71 25.44 56.76
CA ARG A 9 24.68 25.72 55.76
C ARG A 9 24.64 27.24 55.47
N THR A 10 23.88 27.60 54.43
CA THR A 10 23.19 28.88 54.16
C THR A 10 23.98 30.06 53.56
N ARG A 11 23.51 30.54 52.40
CA ARG A 11 22.82 31.83 52.18
C ARG A 11 22.33 31.87 50.71
N ARG A 12 21.00 31.86 50.47
CA ARG A 12 20.18 33.03 50.08
C ARG A 12 20.78 33.86 48.94
N GLY A 13 20.24 33.69 47.73
CA GLY A 13 20.39 34.59 46.59
C GLY A 13 19.00 34.90 46.02
N THR A 14 18.67 36.18 45.98
CA THR A 14 17.40 36.81 45.58
C THR A 14 17.29 37.04 44.08
N ALA A 15 16.07 36.92 43.55
CA ALA A 15 15.40 37.70 42.49
C ALA A 15 16.11 37.94 41.15
N VAL A 16 15.37 37.78 40.03
CA VAL A 16 14.96 38.85 39.11
C VAL A 16 14.02 38.25 38.06
N ALA A 17 12.81 38.80 37.96
CA ALA A 17 11.93 38.64 36.81
C ALA A 17 12.29 39.71 35.77
N LEU A 18 12.39 39.34 34.49
CA LEU A 18 12.48 40.28 33.37
C LEU A 18 11.86 39.64 32.12
N THR A 19 10.70 40.19 31.76
CA THR A 19 10.01 40.02 30.48
C THR A 19 10.78 40.72 29.36
N MET A 20 10.95 40.05 28.21
CA MET A 20 11.16 40.73 26.92
C MET A 20 10.27 40.10 25.84
N LEU A 21 9.34 40.91 25.32
CA LEU A 21 8.73 40.77 24.00
C LEU A 21 9.78 41.09 22.91
N MET A 22 9.46 40.66 21.67
CA MET A 22 9.98 41.04 20.33
C MET A 22 10.43 39.77 19.58
N ALA A 23 10.14 39.51 18.31
CA ALA A 23 9.49 40.28 17.26
C ALA A 23 9.00 39.31 16.16
N ALA A 24 8.10 39.81 15.31
CA ALA A 24 7.60 39.16 14.12
C ALA A 24 8.72 38.78 13.14
N ALA A 25 8.60 37.59 12.55
CA ALA A 25 9.25 37.25 11.29
C ALA A 25 8.15 36.95 10.26
N LEU A 26 8.03 37.85 9.28
CA LEU A 26 7.28 37.65 8.05
C LEU A 26 7.90 36.47 7.28
N GLY A 27 7.18 35.36 7.18
CA GLY A 27 7.46 34.29 6.23
C GLY A 27 6.37 34.28 5.17
N ALA A 28 6.70 34.76 3.98
CA ALA A 28 5.85 34.64 2.80
C ALA A 28 5.59 33.16 2.49
N ALA A 29 4.33 32.72 2.60
CA ALA A 29 3.85 31.50 1.99
C ALA A 29 2.79 31.90 0.96
N GLY A 30 3.06 31.53 -0.29
CA GLY A 30 2.48 32.13 -1.48
C GLY A 30 0.96 32.16 -1.50
N ALA A 31 0.45 33.17 -2.19
CA ALA A 31 -0.86 33.11 -2.81
C ALA A 31 -0.90 31.83 -3.67
N GLY A 32 -1.47 30.76 -3.12
CA GLY A 32 -1.86 29.60 -3.88
C GLY A 32 -2.97 30.07 -4.80
N SER A 33 -2.62 30.30 -6.07
CA SER A 33 -3.57 30.41 -7.16
C SER A 33 -4.55 29.25 -7.02
N SER A 34 -5.81 29.54 -6.72
CA SER A 34 -6.89 28.57 -6.84
C SER A 34 -7.08 28.26 -8.32
N THR A 35 -6.17 27.48 -8.90
CA THR A 35 -6.53 26.66 -10.05
C THR A 35 -7.57 25.68 -9.53
N ALA A 36 -8.83 26.01 -9.76
CA ALA A 36 -9.90 25.04 -9.88
C ALA A 36 -9.61 24.15 -11.11
N GLY A 37 -8.46 23.47 -11.10
CA GLY A 37 -8.29 22.25 -11.86
C GLY A 37 -9.15 21.23 -11.13
N THR A 38 -10.14 20.68 -11.82
CA THR A 38 -10.86 19.50 -11.36
C THR A 38 -9.81 18.49 -10.93
N ALA A 39 -9.58 18.35 -9.62
CA ALA A 39 -8.67 17.35 -9.10
C ALA A 39 -9.26 16.02 -9.55
N ALA A 40 -8.66 15.40 -10.57
CA ALA A 40 -9.07 14.08 -11.01
C ALA A 40 -9.03 13.19 -9.78
N ALA A 41 -10.20 12.68 -9.38
CA ALA A 41 -10.29 11.81 -8.22
C ALA A 41 -9.30 10.67 -8.40
N ALA A 42 -8.49 10.39 -7.37
CA ALA A 42 -7.55 9.28 -7.44
C ALA A 42 -8.31 7.99 -7.78
N PRO A 43 -7.79 7.13 -8.69
CA PRO A 43 -8.45 5.89 -9.05
C PRO A 43 -8.78 5.06 -7.81
N GLN A 44 -10.02 4.62 -7.68
CA GLN A 44 -10.42 3.77 -6.57
C GLN A 44 -9.77 2.40 -6.74
N THR A 45 -9.13 1.90 -5.68
CA THR A 45 -8.47 0.59 -5.70
C THR A 45 -8.89 -0.25 -4.50
N ARG A 46 -8.88 -1.58 -4.68
CA ARG A 46 -9.19 -2.54 -3.63
C ARG A 46 -8.31 -3.77 -3.76
N GLN A 47 -7.59 -4.12 -2.70
CA GLN A 47 -6.97 -5.44 -2.66
C GLN A 47 -8.06 -6.51 -2.52
N ILE A 48 -8.08 -7.47 -3.45
CA ILE A 48 -9.08 -8.54 -3.49
C ILE A 48 -8.50 -9.88 -3.03
N ALA A 49 -7.18 -10.07 -3.16
CA ALA A 49 -6.49 -11.24 -2.65
C ALA A 49 -5.02 -10.93 -2.33
N SER A 50 -4.41 -11.71 -1.43
CA SER A 50 -2.96 -11.77 -1.30
C SER A 50 -2.55 -13.14 -0.79
N SER A 51 -1.39 -13.62 -1.24
CA SER A 51 -0.79 -14.87 -0.80
C SER A 51 0.72 -14.73 -0.70
N VAL A 52 1.35 -15.49 0.18
CA VAL A 52 2.81 -15.56 0.32
C VAL A 52 3.26 -16.95 -0.11
N LEU A 53 4.22 -17.02 -1.03
CA LEU A 53 4.78 -18.24 -1.58
C LEU A 53 6.12 -18.49 -0.89
N GLY A 54 6.13 -19.42 0.07
CA GLY A 54 7.32 -19.69 0.88
C GLY A 54 7.80 -18.44 1.63
N SER A 55 9.08 -18.13 1.51
CA SER A 55 9.70 -16.91 2.07
C SER A 55 10.00 -15.83 1.05
N ASP A 56 9.92 -16.15 -0.24
CA ASP A 56 10.63 -15.39 -1.28
C ASP A 56 9.71 -14.44 -2.02
N TYR A 57 8.45 -14.83 -2.20
CA TYR A 57 7.47 -14.06 -2.93
C TYR A 57 6.20 -13.80 -2.15
N LYS A 58 5.63 -12.62 -2.36
CA LYS A 58 4.24 -12.31 -2.01
C LYS A 58 3.52 -11.87 -3.28
N ILE A 59 2.32 -12.37 -3.49
CA ILE A 59 1.44 -11.94 -4.56
C ILE A 59 0.27 -11.16 -4.00
N THR A 60 -0.19 -10.17 -4.76
CA THR A 60 -1.39 -9.40 -4.45
C THR A 60 -2.21 -9.22 -5.72
N LEU A 61 -3.51 -9.46 -5.61
CA LEU A 61 -4.49 -9.06 -6.62
C LEU A 61 -5.16 -7.77 -6.16
N THR A 62 -5.15 -6.77 -7.04
CA THR A 62 -5.75 -5.45 -6.78
C THR A 62 -6.75 -5.15 -7.88
N ALA A 63 -8.00 -4.88 -7.52
CA ALA A 63 -8.99 -4.28 -8.39
C ALA A 63 -8.75 -2.77 -8.50
N LEU A 64 -8.83 -2.23 -9.71
CA LEU A 64 -8.75 -0.80 -10.01
C LEU A 64 -10.02 -0.41 -10.74
N ARG A 65 -10.79 0.55 -10.20
CA ARG A 65 -11.97 1.07 -10.87
C ARG A 65 -11.55 1.91 -12.07
N SER A 66 -12.23 1.74 -13.19
CA SER A 66 -11.98 2.58 -14.37
C SER A 66 -12.28 4.04 -14.05
N THR A 67 -11.52 4.94 -14.67
CA THR A 67 -11.78 6.38 -14.60
C THR A 67 -12.76 6.85 -15.68
N GLN A 68 -13.11 5.98 -16.63
CA GLN A 68 -13.99 6.27 -17.76
C GLN A 68 -15.36 5.59 -17.61
N ASP A 69 -15.40 4.39 -17.04
CA ASP A 69 -16.65 3.66 -16.74
C ASP A 69 -16.69 3.28 -15.26
N GLU A 70 -17.65 3.84 -14.54
CA GLU A 70 -17.77 3.65 -13.11
C GLU A 70 -18.15 2.19 -12.72
N TYR A 71 -18.64 1.39 -13.66
CA TYR A 71 -18.98 -0.01 -13.45
C TYR A 71 -17.84 -0.96 -13.84
N ALA A 72 -16.85 -0.47 -14.59
CA ALA A 72 -15.74 -1.25 -15.07
C ALA A 72 -14.54 -1.24 -14.10
N ALA A 73 -13.76 -2.30 -14.18
CA ALA A 73 -12.55 -2.47 -13.40
C ALA A 73 -11.47 -3.24 -14.18
N SER A 74 -10.23 -2.92 -13.83
CA SER A 74 -9.06 -3.68 -14.21
C SER A 74 -8.56 -4.49 -13.01
N VAL A 75 -7.99 -5.67 -13.23
CA VAL A 75 -7.35 -6.47 -12.18
C VAL A 75 -5.86 -6.46 -12.40
N ARG A 76 -5.11 -6.15 -11.35
CA ARG A 76 -3.66 -6.13 -11.34
C ARG A 76 -3.13 -7.22 -10.45
N LEU A 77 -2.25 -8.05 -10.99
CA LEU A 77 -1.44 -9.01 -10.26
C LEU A 77 -0.08 -8.36 -10.02
N GLN A 78 0.31 -8.24 -8.75
CA GLN A 78 1.61 -7.73 -8.34
C GLN A 78 2.39 -8.83 -7.62
N VAL A 79 3.66 -8.98 -7.98
CA VAL A 79 4.63 -9.82 -7.28
C VAL A 79 5.56 -8.92 -6.46
N TYR A 80 5.83 -9.35 -5.25
CA TYR A 80 6.75 -8.70 -4.33
C TYR A 80 7.83 -9.70 -3.92
N THR A 81 9.08 -9.25 -3.86
CA THR A 81 10.20 -10.00 -3.31
C THR A 81 10.64 -9.39 -1.98
N GLN A 82 11.24 -10.20 -1.10
CA GLN A 82 11.81 -9.68 0.14
C GLN A 82 13.16 -8.99 -0.13
N SER A 83 13.30 -7.72 0.27
CA SER A 83 14.56 -6.98 0.14
C SER A 83 14.73 -6.04 1.33
N GLY A 84 15.78 -6.24 2.13
CA GLY A 84 16.07 -5.43 3.30
C GLY A 84 14.98 -5.51 4.37
N GLY A 85 14.40 -6.69 4.58
CA GLY A 85 13.33 -6.91 5.58
C GLY A 85 11.94 -6.42 5.16
N ALA A 86 11.79 -5.85 3.96
CA ALA A 86 10.51 -5.36 3.45
C ALA A 86 10.14 -6.04 2.12
N TRP A 87 8.83 -6.17 1.88
CA TRP A 87 8.31 -6.56 0.58
C TRP A 87 8.44 -5.41 -0.41
N LYS A 88 9.16 -5.62 -1.51
CA LYS A 88 9.29 -4.67 -2.61
C LYS A 88 8.68 -5.25 -3.86
N GLU A 89 7.90 -4.45 -4.59
CA GLU A 89 7.30 -4.90 -5.84
C GLU A 89 8.42 -5.22 -6.84
N SER A 90 8.41 -6.44 -7.38
CA SER A 90 9.38 -6.91 -8.35
C SER A 90 8.81 -6.90 -9.76
N ASP A 91 7.52 -7.22 -9.91
CA ASP A 91 6.84 -7.24 -11.19
C ASP A 91 5.32 -7.10 -11.06
N ARG A 92 4.66 -6.83 -12.18
CA ARG A 92 3.23 -6.56 -12.26
C ARG A 92 2.67 -6.81 -13.64
N VAL A 93 1.50 -7.45 -13.70
CA VAL A 93 0.72 -7.66 -14.93
C VAL A 93 -0.77 -7.40 -14.70
N THR A 94 -1.53 -7.25 -15.80
CA THR A 94 -2.99 -7.21 -15.78
C THR A 94 -3.54 -8.63 -15.92
N VAL A 95 -4.57 -8.98 -15.16
CA VAL A 95 -5.31 -10.23 -15.31
C VAL A 95 -6.53 -9.98 -16.18
N GLY A 96 -6.61 -10.66 -17.31
CA GLY A 96 -7.63 -10.40 -18.34
C GLY A 96 -7.47 -9.03 -19.00
N ASP A 97 -8.57 -8.50 -19.51
CA ASP A 97 -8.58 -7.22 -20.22
C ASP A 97 -8.62 -6.02 -19.26
N VAL A 98 -8.03 -4.91 -19.72
CA VAL A 98 -8.19 -3.60 -19.07
C VAL A 98 -9.66 -3.21 -19.13
N ASP A 99 -10.21 -2.85 -17.97
CA ASP A 99 -11.62 -2.50 -17.79
C ASP A 99 -12.61 -3.61 -18.21
N GLY A 100 -12.13 -4.85 -18.31
CA GLY A 100 -12.92 -6.03 -18.65
C GLY A 100 -13.71 -6.64 -17.48
N TRP A 101 -13.52 -6.13 -16.26
CA TRP A 101 -14.18 -6.67 -15.06
C TRP A 101 -15.27 -5.75 -14.53
N PHE A 102 -16.22 -6.31 -13.78
CA PHE A 102 -17.26 -5.53 -13.11
C PHE A 102 -16.80 -5.12 -11.71
N TRP A 103 -16.73 -3.82 -11.44
CA TRP A 103 -16.20 -3.26 -10.19
C TRP A 103 -16.93 -3.79 -8.94
N PHE A 104 -18.26 -3.86 -8.97
CA PHE A 104 -19.04 -4.25 -7.78
C PHE A 104 -18.92 -5.74 -7.43
N PRO A 105 -19.07 -6.69 -8.38
CA PRO A 105 -18.74 -8.10 -8.11
C PRO A 105 -17.30 -8.28 -7.63
N LEU A 106 -16.34 -7.63 -8.28
CA LEU A 106 -14.91 -7.81 -8.01
C LEU A 106 -14.48 -7.23 -6.65
N THR A 107 -15.20 -6.26 -6.12
CA THR A 107 -14.92 -5.69 -4.78
C THR A 107 -15.83 -6.24 -3.68
N GLY A 108 -16.75 -7.14 -4.03
CA GLY A 108 -17.64 -7.83 -3.10
C GLY A 108 -17.00 -9.03 -2.40
N ALA A 109 -17.81 -9.71 -1.58
CA ALA A 109 -17.41 -10.99 -1.01
C ALA A 109 -17.32 -12.05 -2.12
N ASN A 110 -16.40 -13.00 -1.97
CA ASN A 110 -16.18 -14.10 -2.92
C ASN A 110 -15.81 -13.65 -4.34
N ALA A 111 -15.19 -12.47 -4.49
CA ALA A 111 -14.70 -11.97 -5.77
C ALA A 111 -13.62 -12.87 -6.42
N VAL A 112 -12.91 -13.64 -5.61
CA VAL A 112 -11.84 -14.55 -6.04
C VAL A 112 -12.36 -15.97 -5.92
N CYS A 113 -12.63 -16.59 -7.05
CA CYS A 113 -13.08 -17.99 -7.10
C CYS A 113 -11.93 -18.96 -6.93
N GLN A 114 -10.79 -18.65 -7.54
CA GLN A 114 -9.58 -19.45 -7.42
C GLN A 114 -8.35 -18.52 -7.36
N LEU A 115 -7.54 -18.74 -6.33
CA LEU A 115 -6.17 -18.26 -6.27
C LEU A 115 -5.32 -19.41 -5.75
N SER A 116 -4.70 -20.15 -6.66
CA SER A 116 -3.84 -21.28 -6.31
C SER A 116 -2.42 -21.03 -6.77
N THR A 117 -1.46 -21.35 -5.91
CA THR A 117 -0.04 -21.19 -6.20
C THR A 117 0.76 -22.28 -5.50
N ALA A 118 1.93 -22.62 -6.04
CA ALA A 118 2.87 -23.52 -5.38
C ALA A 118 4.13 -22.78 -4.92
N SER A 119 4.72 -23.23 -3.81
CA SER A 119 6.00 -22.74 -3.28
C SER A 119 7.18 -23.49 -3.92
N THR A 120 7.19 -23.54 -5.25
CA THR A 120 8.24 -24.16 -6.07
C THR A 120 8.76 -23.12 -7.06
N GLU A 121 9.96 -23.30 -7.59
CA GLU A 121 10.50 -22.44 -8.65
C GLU A 121 10.64 -23.27 -9.95
N PRO A 122 9.97 -22.90 -11.04
CA PRO A 122 8.97 -21.83 -11.18
C PRO A 122 7.69 -22.08 -10.38
N ALA A 123 7.03 -21.01 -9.95
CA ALA A 123 5.79 -21.05 -9.16
C ALA A 123 4.57 -20.91 -10.09
N PRO A 124 3.84 -22.01 -10.39
CA PRO A 124 2.58 -21.89 -11.13
C PRO A 124 1.57 -21.13 -10.29
N LEU A 125 0.81 -20.25 -10.95
CA LEU A 125 -0.24 -19.42 -10.39
C LEU A 125 -1.49 -19.56 -11.25
N THR A 126 -2.64 -19.77 -10.62
CA THR A 126 -3.94 -19.79 -11.30
C THR A 126 -4.87 -18.79 -10.63
N VAL A 127 -5.53 -17.98 -11.46
CA VAL A 127 -6.46 -16.94 -11.04
C VAL A 127 -7.79 -17.15 -11.75
N SER A 128 -8.87 -17.26 -11.00
CA SER A 128 -10.25 -17.18 -11.50
C SER A 128 -11.04 -16.24 -10.60
N LEU A 129 -11.83 -15.36 -11.22
CA LEU A 129 -12.52 -14.27 -10.53
C LEU A 129 -14.02 -14.32 -10.85
N LEU A 130 -14.84 -13.82 -9.92
CA LEU A 130 -16.28 -13.73 -10.12
C LEU A 130 -16.59 -12.69 -11.20
N LEU A 131 -17.24 -13.10 -12.29
CA LEU A 131 -17.74 -12.20 -13.33
C LEU A 131 -18.96 -11.44 -12.81
N THR A 132 -20.02 -12.19 -12.52
CA THR A 132 -21.23 -11.73 -11.85
C THR A 132 -21.83 -12.89 -11.04
N PRO A 133 -22.70 -12.63 -10.05
CA PRO A 133 -23.34 -13.71 -9.30
C PRO A 133 -24.14 -14.70 -10.15
N SER A 134 -24.67 -14.28 -11.30
CA SER A 134 -25.46 -15.12 -12.21
C SER A 134 -24.61 -15.88 -13.23
N LEU A 135 -23.49 -15.32 -13.67
CA LEU A 135 -22.56 -15.97 -14.60
C LEU A 135 -21.58 -16.90 -13.88
N GLY A 136 -21.28 -16.61 -12.62
CA GLY A 136 -20.27 -17.32 -11.85
C GLY A 136 -18.86 -16.86 -12.17
N CYS A 137 -17.92 -17.81 -12.09
CA CYS A 137 -16.50 -17.56 -12.17
C CYS A 137 -16.01 -17.49 -13.62
N SER A 138 -14.98 -16.69 -13.86
CA SER A 138 -14.26 -16.68 -15.13
C SER A 138 -13.56 -18.00 -15.38
N GLU A 139 -13.25 -18.28 -16.65
CA GLU A 139 -12.23 -19.28 -16.97
C GLU A 139 -10.92 -18.96 -16.23
N PRO A 140 -10.20 -19.97 -15.73
CA PRO A 140 -8.93 -19.74 -15.06
C PRO A 140 -7.88 -19.15 -16.00
N THR A 141 -7.21 -18.09 -15.54
CA THR A 141 -6.00 -17.56 -16.17
C THR A 141 -4.78 -18.14 -15.47
N HIS A 142 -3.86 -18.67 -16.26
CA HIS A 142 -2.63 -19.29 -15.77
C HIS A 142 -1.44 -18.36 -15.96
N PHE A 143 -0.59 -18.32 -14.93
CA PHE A 143 0.65 -17.58 -14.93
C PHE A 143 1.73 -18.45 -14.29
N VAL A 144 2.98 -18.11 -14.55
CA VAL A 144 4.13 -18.64 -13.85
C VAL A 144 4.92 -17.48 -13.27
N ILE A 145 5.25 -17.58 -11.98
CA ILE A 145 6.20 -16.67 -11.36
C ILE A 145 7.57 -17.33 -11.43
N LYS A 146 8.53 -16.63 -12.04
CA LYS A 146 9.91 -17.07 -12.14
C LYS A 146 10.87 -15.89 -11.95
N ASP A 147 11.87 -16.06 -11.10
CA ASP A 147 12.87 -15.03 -10.77
C ASP A 147 12.21 -13.69 -10.36
N GLY A 148 11.09 -13.76 -9.62
CA GLY A 148 10.31 -12.60 -9.18
C GLY A 148 9.52 -11.88 -10.29
N ARG A 149 9.41 -12.46 -11.49
CA ARG A 149 8.65 -11.92 -12.63
C ARG A 149 7.47 -12.82 -12.99
N VAL A 150 6.44 -12.24 -13.61
CA VAL A 150 5.24 -12.94 -14.06
C VAL A 150 5.34 -13.23 -15.56
N TYR A 151 5.02 -14.46 -15.92
CA TYR A 151 4.89 -14.92 -17.30
C TYR A 151 3.50 -15.50 -17.49
N ALA A 152 2.88 -15.26 -18.65
CA ALA A 152 1.71 -16.04 -19.05
C ALA A 152 2.18 -17.47 -19.38
N ASP A 153 1.41 -18.45 -18.92
CA ASP A 153 1.62 -19.88 -19.24
C ASP A 153 0.90 -20.25 -20.54
#